data_AF-A0A348UVM3-F1
#
_entry.id   AF-A0A348UVM3-F1
#
_cell.length_a   1.000
_cell.length_b   1.000
_cell.length_c   1.000
_cell.angle_alpha   90.00
_cell.angle_beta   90.00
_cell.angle_gamma   90.00
#
_symmetry.space_group_name_H-M   'P 1'
#
loop_
_entity.id
_entity.type
_entity.pdbx_description
1 polymer ?
#
loop_
_entity_poly.entity_id
_entity_poly.type
_entity_poly.pdbx_seq_one_letter_code
_entity_poly.pdbx_strand_id
1 'polypeptide(L)'
;MNPYAVLGIDKDASNKEIIQAAALGMRQRRHDAKTIAQAQKKLLDPVSRACRAFIHFFDFEDAKKRLERELDEILTAYDNTEGDDGFGAPCLGIFDGHHGQ
;
A
#
# COMPACT_ATOMS: atom_id res chain seq x y z
N MET A 1 -7.85 5.70 5.72
CA MET A 1 -9.30 5.61 5.39
C MET A 1 -9.60 6.42 4.14
N ASN A 2 -10.20 5.76 3.13
CA ASN A 2 -10.60 6.39 1.87
C ASN A 2 -12.02 6.99 2.00
N PRO A 3 -12.20 8.32 1.96
CA PRO A 3 -13.52 8.93 2.16
C PRO A 3 -14.49 8.68 1.01
N TYR A 4 -13.99 8.37 -0.19
CA TYR A 4 -14.83 7.95 -1.33
C TYR A 4 -15.47 6.59 -1.04
N ALA A 5 -14.69 5.64 -0.52
CA ALA A 5 -15.19 4.32 -0.13
C ALA A 5 -16.19 4.39 1.04
N VAL A 6 -15.97 5.30 2.00
CA VAL A 6 -16.86 5.48 3.16
C VAL A 6 -18.23 6.02 2.76
N LEU A 7 -18.26 6.94 1.80
CA LEU A 7 -19.51 7.51 1.28
C LEU A 7 -20.10 6.69 0.13
N GLY A 8 -19.35 5.74 -0.43
CA GLY A 8 -19.77 4.93 -1.57
C GLY A 8 -19.97 5.77 -2.84
N ILE A 9 -19.10 6.76 -3.06
CA ILE A 9 -19.19 7.69 -4.18
C ILE A 9 -17.92 7.68 -5.02
N ASP A 10 -18.05 8.12 -6.27
CA ASP A 10 -16.93 8.28 -7.18
C ASP A 10 -16.05 9.49 -6.83
N LYS A 11 -14.81 9.51 -7.35
CA LYS A 11 -13.84 10.62 -7.20
C LYS A 11 -14.35 11.90 -7.86
N ASP A 12 -15.14 11.77 -8.91
CA ASP A 12 -15.71 12.89 -9.67
C ASP A 12 -17.05 13.40 -9.10
N ALA A 13 -17.50 12.85 -7.96
CA ALA A 13 -18.76 13.23 -7.34
C ALA A 13 -18.83 14.74 -7.02
N SER A 14 -19.96 15.36 -7.35
CA SER A 14 -20.27 16.74 -7.03
C SER A 14 -20.44 16.95 -5.52
N ASN A 15 -20.33 18.20 -5.07
CA ASN A 15 -20.57 18.53 -3.66
C ASN A 15 -22.00 18.15 -3.20
N LYS A 16 -22.97 18.22 -4.11
CA LYS A 16 -24.36 17.80 -3.83
C LYS A 16 -24.44 16.31 -3.57
N GLU A 17 -23.77 15.50 -4.38
CA GLU A 17 -23.71 14.04 -4.22
C GLU A 17 -22.97 13.63 -2.95
N ILE A 18 -21.88 14.33 -2.60
CA ILE A 18 -21.14 14.11 -1.35
C ILE A 18 -22.07 14.32 -0.14
N ILE A 19 -22.84 15.41 -0.12
CA ILE A 19 -23.77 15.73 0.97
C ILE A 19 -24.88 14.67 1.04
N GLN A 20 -25.45 14.30 -0.11
CA GLN A 20 -26.51 13.28 -0.17
C GLN A 20 -26.03 11.91 0.29
N ALA A 21 -24.82 11.50 -0.13
CA ALA A 21 -24.20 10.24 0.25
C ALA A 21 -23.89 10.18 1.75
N ALA A 22 -23.42 11.29 2.34
CA ALA A 22 -23.23 11.38 3.78
C ALA A 22 -24.54 11.21 4.55
N ALA A 23 -25.61 11.90 4.13
CA ALA A 23 -26.92 11.75 4.74
C ALA A 23 -27.47 10.32 4.62
N LEU A 24 -27.29 9.69 3.46
CA LEU A 24 -27.69 8.31 3.23
C LEU A 24 -26.89 7.32 4.11
N GLY A 25 -25.57 7.51 4.19
CA GLY A 25 -24.69 6.68 5.01
C GLY A 25 -25.05 6.74 6.49
N MET A 26 -25.39 7.92 7.00
CA MET A 26 -25.83 8.09 8.39
C MET A 26 -27.15 7.35 8.66
N ARG A 27 -28.10 7.44 7.72
CA ARG A 27 -29.39 6.73 7.81
C ARG A 27 -29.21 5.21 7.80
N GLN A 28 -28.30 4.71 6.98
CA GLN A 28 -28.06 3.27 6.84
C GLN A 28 -27.16 2.68 7.94
N ARG A 29 -26.59 3.51 8.83
CA ARG A 29 -25.68 3.10 9.92
C ARG A 29 -24.54 2.18 9.47
N ARG A 30 -24.10 2.31 8.21
CA ARG A 30 -23.01 1.50 7.64
C ARG A 30 -21.66 1.80 8.29
N HIS A 31 -21.47 3.04 8.71
CA HIS A 31 -20.29 3.51 9.42
C HIS A 31 -20.72 4.39 10.61
N ASP A 32 -19.81 4.57 11.57
CA ASP A 32 -20.02 5.49 12.68
C ASP A 32 -20.27 6.92 12.17
N ALA A 33 -21.21 7.64 12.80
CA ALA A 33 -21.64 8.96 12.35
C ALA A 33 -20.46 9.97 12.32
N LYS A 34 -19.54 9.86 13.27
CA LYS A 34 -18.31 10.67 13.31
C LYS A 34 -17.44 10.42 12.08
N THR A 35 -17.36 9.16 11.67
CA THR A 35 -16.56 8.73 10.53
C THR A 35 -17.12 9.27 9.21
N ILE A 36 -18.45 9.23 9.06
CA ILE A 36 -19.15 9.79 7.90
C ILE A 36 -18.98 11.31 7.84
N ALA A 37 -19.17 12.01 8.96
CA ALA A 37 -18.99 13.45 9.03
C ALA A 37 -17.54 13.88 8.71
N GLN A 38 -16.55 13.11 9.17
CA GLN A 38 -15.15 13.37 8.81
C GLN A 38 -14.89 13.16 7.32
N ALA A 39 -15.45 12.12 6.71
CA ALA A 39 -15.33 11.86 5.28
C ALA A 39 -15.95 13.01 4.46
N GLN A 40 -17.16 13.43 4.82
CA GLN A 40 -17.84 14.57 4.20
C GLN A 40 -17.00 15.85 4.31
N LYS A 41 -16.52 16.21 5.51
CA LYS A 41 -15.69 17.40 5.73
C LYS A 41 -14.44 17.40 4.84
N LYS A 42 -13.78 16.24 4.73
CA LYS A 42 -12.56 16.07 3.93
C LYS A 42 -12.79 16.18 2.42
N LEU A 43 -13.99 15.90 1.93
CA LEU A 43 -14.33 15.95 0.51
C LEU A 43 -14.94 17.29 0.09
N LEU A 44 -15.54 18.04 1.03
CA LEU A 44 -16.01 19.40 0.79
C LEU A 44 -14.90 20.45 0.86
N ASP A 45 -13.79 20.15 1.54
CA ASP A 45 -12.61 21.01 1.54
C ASP A 45 -11.80 20.84 0.23
N PRO A 46 -11.61 21.89 -0.59
CA PRO A 46 -10.99 21.77 -1.92
C PRO A 46 -9.54 21.27 -1.88
N VAL A 47 -8.77 21.71 -0.89
CA VAL A 47 -7.36 21.32 -0.73
C VAL A 47 -7.26 19.85 -0.32
N SER A 48 -8.02 19.46 0.71
CA SER A 48 -8.10 18.07 1.15
C SER A 48 -8.61 17.15 0.04
N ARG A 49 -9.57 17.62 -0.76
CA ARG A 49 -10.11 16.87 -1.91
C ARG A 49 -9.04 16.65 -2.96
N ALA A 50 -8.29 17.67 -3.36
CA ALA A 50 -7.21 17.55 -4.34
C ALA A 50 -6.11 16.57 -3.86
N CYS A 51 -5.64 16.70 -2.61
CA CYS A 51 -4.66 15.78 -2.04
C CYS A 51 -5.18 14.32 -2.02
N ARG A 52 -6.46 14.12 -1.72
CA ARG A 52 -7.07 12.79 -1.66
C ARG A 52 -7.35 12.21 -3.03
N ALA A 53 -7.74 13.03 -4.00
CA ALA A 53 -7.86 12.62 -5.39
C ALA A 53 -6.51 12.08 -5.85
N PHE A 54 -5.41 12.81 -5.60
CA PHE A 54 -4.05 12.35 -5.93
C PHE A 54 -3.66 11.05 -5.22
N ILE A 55 -3.78 10.99 -3.89
CA ILE A 55 -3.38 9.79 -3.10
C ILE A 55 -4.19 8.55 -3.51
N HIS A 56 -5.49 8.71 -3.77
CA HIS A 56 -6.35 7.59 -4.15
C HIS A 56 -6.48 7.42 -5.67
N PHE A 57 -5.75 8.21 -6.47
CA PHE A 57 -5.69 8.04 -7.93
C PHE A 57 -4.87 6.80 -8.28
N PHE A 58 -3.75 6.62 -7.60
CA PHE A 58 -2.85 5.50 -7.82
C PHE A 58 -3.35 4.25 -7.08
N ASP A 59 -3.71 3.23 -7.84
CA ASP A 59 -3.92 1.89 -7.32
C ASP A 59 -2.56 1.18 -7.18
N PHE A 60 -2.06 1.11 -5.96
CA PHE A 60 -0.80 0.42 -5.66
C PHE A 60 -1.00 -1.06 -5.33
N GLU A 61 -2.23 -1.59 -5.34
CA GLU A 61 -2.46 -3.01 -5.01
C GLU A 61 -1.78 -3.93 -6.01
N ASP A 62 -1.79 -3.56 -7.30
CA ASP A 62 -1.10 -4.35 -8.34
C ASP A 62 0.43 -4.30 -8.14
N ALA A 63 0.98 -3.11 -7.90
CA ALA A 63 2.40 -2.93 -7.63
C ALA A 63 2.84 -3.71 -6.38
N LYS A 64 2.03 -3.68 -5.32
CA LYS A 64 2.27 -4.42 -4.07
C LYS A 64 2.29 -5.92 -4.32
N LYS A 65 1.28 -6.48 -5.01
CA LYS A 65 1.22 -7.92 -5.32
C LYS A 65 2.40 -8.38 -6.18
N ARG A 66 2.84 -7.54 -7.11
CA ARG A 66 4.03 -7.83 -7.93
C ARG A 66 5.28 -7.90 -7.06
N LEU A 67 5.44 -6.94 -6.15
CA LEU A 67 6.56 -6.89 -5.21
C LEU A 67 6.57 -8.11 -4.26
N GLU A 68 5.40 -8.48 -3.72
CA GLU A 68 5.26 -9.65 -2.84
C GLU A 68 5.66 -10.94 -3.56
N ARG A 69 5.22 -11.12 -4.81
CA ARG A 69 5.60 -12.28 -5.63
C ARG A 69 7.10 -12.31 -5.91
N GLU A 70 7.70 -11.18 -6.29
CA GLU A 70 9.14 -11.10 -6.54
C GLU A 70 9.95 -11.42 -5.27
N LEU A 71 9.48 -10.98 -4.10
CA LEU A 71 10.12 -11.30 -2.82
C LEU A 71 10.03 -12.79 -2.49
N ASP A 72 8.88 -13.42 -2.71
CA ASP A 72 8.70 -14.87 -2.52
C ASP A 72 9.59 -15.69 -3.48
N GLU A 73 9.71 -15.26 -4.75
CA GLU A 73 10.61 -15.87 -5.73
C GLU A 73 12.08 -15.77 -5.30
N ILE A 74 12.50 -14.63 -4.75
CA ILE A 74 13.86 -14.45 -4.22
C ILE A 74 14.08 -15.34 -3.00
N LEU A 75 13.18 -15.32 -2.01
CA LEU A 75 13.32 -16.10 -0.79
C LEU A 75 13.34 -17.61 -1.06
N THR A 76 12.50 -18.09 -1.97
CA THR A 76 12.52 -19.50 -2.39
C THR A 76 13.79 -19.86 -3.15
N ALA A 77 14.34 -18.96 -3.96
CA ALA A 77 15.64 -19.20 -4.62
C ALA A 77 16.79 -19.32 -3.61
N TYR A 78 16.77 -18.55 -2.51
CA TYR A 78 17.74 -18.67 -1.42
C TYR A 78 17.60 -19.99 -0.63
N ASP A 79 16.37 -20.41 -0.30
CA ASP A 79 16.12 -21.64 0.46
C ASP A 79 16.50 -22.91 -0.32
N ASN A 80 16.34 -22.88 -1.65
CA ASN A 80 16.76 -23.97 -2.55
C ASN A 80 18.28 -24.02 -2.79
N THR A 81 19.08 -23.12 -2.20
CA THR A 81 20.56 -23.18 -2.24
C THR A 81 21.19 -23.82 -1.01
N GLU A 82 20.40 -24.31 -0.06
CA GLU A 82 20.90 -25.14 1.04
C GLU A 82 20.94 -26.62 0.64
N GLY A 83 21.89 -26.97 -0.22
CA GLY A 83 22.25 -28.34 -0.50
C GLY A 83 23.37 -28.41 -1.53
N ASP A 84 24.61 -28.62 -1.05
CA ASP A 84 25.88 -28.66 -1.82
C ASP A 84 26.35 -27.24 -2.22
N ASP A 85 27.54 -26.72 -1.93
CA ASP A 85 28.83 -27.26 -1.48
C ASP A 85 29.80 -26.08 -1.19
N GLY A 86 29.76 -25.51 0.02
CA GLY A 86 30.79 -24.55 0.46
C GLY A 86 30.70 -23.16 -0.18
N PHE A 87 30.74 -22.13 0.65
CA PHE A 87 30.89 -20.75 0.20
C PHE A 87 32.30 -20.54 -0.37
N GLY A 88 32.50 -20.94 -1.63
CA GLY A 88 33.69 -20.62 -2.41
C GLY A 88 33.62 -19.16 -2.82
N ALA A 89 34.03 -18.25 -1.95
CA ALA A 89 34.29 -16.86 -2.32
C ALA A 89 35.74 -16.74 -2.81
N PRO A 90 36.01 -16.81 -4.13
CA PRO A 90 37.37 -16.71 -4.66
C PRO A 90 38.05 -15.38 -4.32
N CYS A 91 37.29 -14.35 -3.95
CA CYS A 91 37.81 -13.07 -3.50
C CYS A 91 38.27 -13.04 -2.02
N LEU A 92 37.92 -14.06 -1.22
CA LEU A 92 38.32 -14.15 0.19
C LEU A 92 39.57 -15.03 0.41
N GLY A 93 39.96 -15.85 -0.57
CA GLY A 93 41.17 -16.69 -0.49
C GLY A 93 42.51 -15.93 -0.52
N ILE A 94 42.49 -14.60 -0.67
CA ILE A 94 43.69 -13.74 -0.63
C ILE A 94 44.34 -13.75 0.77
N PHE A 95 43.57 -14.05 1.82
CA PHE A 95 44.04 -13.98 3.21
C PHE A 95 44.51 -15.33 3.78
N ASP A 96 44.36 -16.44 3.05
CA ASP A 96 44.63 -17.79 3.56
C ASP A 96 46.08 -18.27 3.38
N GLY A 97 47.04 -17.37 3.15
CA GLY A 97 48.42 -17.76 2.89
C GLY A 97 49.47 -16.79 3.42
N HIS A 98 49.74 -16.81 4.73
CA HIS A 98 51.10 -16.82 5.29
C HIS A 98 51.07 -16.84 6.84
N HIS A 99 51.06 -18.03 7.44
CA HIS A 99 51.66 -18.19 8.76
C HIS A 99 53.16 -18.43 8.55
N GLY A 100 53.95 -17.41 8.89
CA GLY A 100 55.40 -17.45 8.84
C GLY A 100 55.97 -18.59 9.69
N GLN A 101 57.01 -19.21 9.14
CA GLN A 101 57.94 -20.09 9.85
C GLN A 101 58.73 -19.33 10.92
#